data_AF-A0A6N7RJU7-F1
#
_entry.id   AF-A0A6N7RJU7-F1
#
_cell.length_a   1.000
_cell.length_b   1.000
_cell.length_c   1.000
_cell.angle_alpha   90.00
_cell.angle_beta   90.00
_cell.angle_gamma   90.00
#
_symmetry.space_group_name_H-M   'P 1'
#
loop_
_entity.id
_entity.type
_entity.pdbx_description
1 polymer ?
#
loop_
_entity_poly.entity_id
_entity_poly.type
_entity_poly.pdbx_seq_one_letter_code
_entity_poly.pdbx_strand_id
1 'polypeptide(L)'
;MEAVMDTTNPMGDMVVNDRLTVDGVNVLVGYTNESDQHVTEAEIRAYLERGALQHPNTAVTGLALLVDGEDVGIRYELAPVPFDRIRRITGYLVGTMDRWNDAKTSEESDRVKHGVYRGDRVPTCASGC
;
A
#
# COMPACT_ATOMS: atom_id res chain seq x y z
N MET A 1 14.71 -4.89 22.44
CA MET A 1 13.97 -5.40 21.26
C MET A 1 13.61 -4.18 20.44
N GLU A 2 14.53 -3.81 19.57
CA GLU A 2 14.39 -2.66 18.68
C GLU A 2 13.60 -3.14 17.46
N ALA A 3 12.48 -2.48 17.18
CA ALA A 3 11.61 -2.84 16.09
C ALA A 3 12.36 -2.57 14.77
N VAL A 4 12.67 -3.64 14.04
CA VAL A 4 13.12 -3.56 12.65
C VAL A 4 11.94 -2.97 11.86
N MET A 5 12.01 -1.68 11.59
CA MET A 5 11.15 -1.03 10.61
C MET A 5 11.38 -1.76 9.28
N ASP A 6 10.31 -2.34 8.73
CA ASP A 6 10.30 -3.04 7.45
C ASP A 6 10.81 -2.09 6.35
N THR A 7 12.09 -2.22 5.96
CA THR A 7 12.72 -1.42 4.90
C THR A 7 12.38 -2.02 3.54
N THR A 8 11.10 -2.20 3.22
CA THR A 8 10.71 -2.27 1.81
C THR A 8 10.81 -0.85 1.28
N ASN A 9 11.93 -0.49 0.63
CA ASN A 9 12.09 0.80 -0.02
C ASN A 9 10.94 0.94 -1.04
N PRO A 10 9.91 1.77 -0.79
CA PRO A 10 8.71 1.78 -1.64
C PRO A 10 8.98 2.43 -3.01
N MET A 11 10.22 2.86 -3.28
CA MET A 11 10.56 3.81 -4.33
C MET A 11 11.39 3.23 -5.49
N GLY A 12 11.68 1.93 -5.49
CA GLY A 12 12.64 1.34 -6.44
C GLY A 12 14.08 1.70 -6.11
N ASP A 13 15.00 1.62 -7.07
CA ASP A 13 16.46 1.87 -6.91
C ASP A 13 16.82 3.37 -6.76
N MET A 14 15.87 4.19 -6.31
CA MET A 14 16.04 5.63 -6.14
C MET A 14 16.97 5.92 -4.96
N VAL A 15 18.08 6.61 -5.23
CA VAL A 15 18.89 7.25 -4.19
C VAL A 15 18.08 8.42 -3.64
N VAL A 16 17.80 8.39 -2.34
CA VAL A 16 17.07 9.45 -1.64
C VAL A 16 18.08 10.47 -1.13
N ASN A 17 17.99 11.69 -1.63
CA ASN A 17 18.86 12.79 -1.24
C ASN A 17 18.23 13.56 -0.08
N ASP A 18 16.97 13.99 -0.24
CA ASP A 18 16.25 14.78 0.74
C ASP A 18 15.03 14.05 1.30
N ARG A 19 14.84 14.17 2.61
CA ARG A 19 13.67 13.69 3.35
C ARG A 19 13.05 14.85 4.09
N LEU A 20 11.82 15.17 3.75
CA LEU A 20 11.12 16.33 4.31
C LEU A 20 9.66 15.99 4.58
N THR A 21 9.05 16.76 5.47
CA THR A 21 7.63 16.63 5.82
C THR A 21 6.95 17.95 5.52
N VAL A 22 5.98 17.93 4.61
CA VAL A 22 5.19 19.12 4.24
C VAL A 22 3.73 18.78 4.49
N ASP A 23 3.04 19.61 5.27
CA ASP A 23 1.63 19.45 5.63
C ASP A 23 1.30 18.07 6.25
N GLY A 24 2.26 17.45 6.94
CA GLY A 24 2.12 16.13 7.55
C GLY A 24 2.28 14.95 6.59
N VAL A 25 2.64 15.20 5.33
CA VAL A 25 2.91 14.20 4.29
C VAL A 25 4.43 13.95 4.20
N ASN A 26 4.82 12.68 4.09
CA ASN A 26 6.23 12.32 3.91
C ASN A 26 6.65 12.55 2.45
N VAL A 27 7.68 13.36 2.24
CA VAL A 27 8.20 13.67 0.91
C VAL A 27 9.64 13.20 0.79
N LEU A 28 9.91 12.46 -0.27
CA LEU A 28 11.23 11.92 -0.60
C LEU A 28 11.64 12.47 -1.96
N VAL A 29 12.81 13.10 -2.03
CA VAL A 29 13.35 13.66 -3.26
C VAL A 29 14.67 12.98 -3.60
N GLY A 30 14.76 12.45 -4.80
CA GLY A 30 15.98 11.88 -5.38
C GLY A 30 16.42 12.72 -6.58
N TYR A 31 17.71 13.01 -6.65
CA TYR A 31 18.34 13.69 -7.78
C TYR A 31 19.20 12.71 -8.55
N THR A 32 19.06 12.71 -9.87
CA THR A 32 19.86 11.83 -10.74
C THR A 32 21.29 12.35 -10.85
N ASN A 33 21.44 13.69 -10.93
CA ASN A 33 22.74 14.36 -11.01
C ASN A 33 22.90 15.39 -9.89
N GLU A 34 24.14 15.65 -9.45
CA GLU A 34 24.44 16.66 -8.42
C GLU A 34 24.13 18.10 -8.87
N SER A 35 24.07 18.34 -10.19
CA SER A 35 23.80 19.64 -10.79
C SER A 35 22.31 19.94 -10.98
N ASP A 36 21.43 18.99 -10.66
CA ASP A 36 19.99 19.15 -10.88
C ASP A 36 19.42 20.26 -9.98
N GLN A 37 18.39 20.94 -10.49
CA GLN A 37 17.74 22.02 -9.76
C GLN A 37 17.00 21.46 -8.55
N HIS A 38 17.25 22.06 -7.39
CA HIS A 38 16.59 21.65 -6.16
C HIS A 38 15.11 22.06 -6.17
N VAL A 39 14.27 21.17 -5.68
CA VAL A 39 12.81 21.35 -5.68
C VAL A 39 12.47 22.26 -4.51
N THR A 40 11.71 23.31 -4.78
CA THR A 40 11.30 24.25 -3.73
C THR A 40 10.08 23.73 -2.96
N GLU A 41 9.90 24.17 -1.72
CA GLU A 41 8.73 23.79 -0.92
C GLU A 41 7.39 24.21 -1.58
N ALA A 42 7.37 25.35 -2.27
CA ALA A 42 6.20 25.81 -3.01
C ALA A 42 5.81 24.84 -4.14
N GLU A 43 6.81 24.30 -4.84
CA GLU A 43 6.61 23.31 -5.89
C GLU A 43 6.14 21.97 -5.31
N ILE A 44 6.72 21.53 -4.19
CA ILE A 44 6.28 20.34 -3.46
C ILE A 44 4.80 20.46 -3.07
N ARG A 45 4.40 21.61 -2.53
CA ARG A 45 3.00 21.90 -2.19
C ARG A 45 2.09 21.84 -3.42
N ALA A 46 2.52 22.40 -4.55
CA ALA A 46 1.77 22.31 -5.80
C ALA A 46 1.61 20.86 -6.29
N TYR A 47 2.62 20.00 -6.12
CA TYR A 47 2.50 18.57 -6.42
C TYR A 47 1.55 17.84 -5.48
N LEU A 48 1.53 18.18 -4.19
CA LEU A 48 0.57 17.63 -3.23
C LEU A 48 -0.86 18.03 -3.57
N GLU A 49 -1.11 19.31 -3.88
CA GLU A 49 -2.42 19.80 -4.33
C GLU A 49 -2.88 19.08 -5.59
N ARG A 50 -1.98 18.90 -6.57
CA ARG A 50 -2.27 18.12 -7.78
C ARG A 50 -2.64 16.67 -7.45
N GLY A 51 -1.94 16.05 -6.50
CA GLY A 51 -2.22 14.69 -6.04
C GLY A 51 -3.60 14.57 -5.38
N ALA A 52 -3.97 15.53 -4.56
CA ALA A 52 -5.29 15.59 -3.93
C ALA A 52 -6.43 15.74 -4.96
N LEU A 53 -6.21 16.51 -6.03
CA LEU A 53 -7.17 16.64 -7.13
C LEU A 53 -7.29 15.38 -7.99
N GLN A 54 -6.19 14.65 -8.20
CA GLN A 54 -6.20 13.39 -8.97
C GLN A 54 -6.82 12.22 -8.18
N HIS A 55 -6.75 12.26 -6.85
CA HIS A 55 -7.22 11.19 -5.97
C HIS A 55 -8.27 11.71 -4.97
N PRO A 56 -9.48 12.08 -5.41
CA PRO A 56 -10.49 12.70 -4.54
C PRO A 56 -11.02 11.77 -3.43
N ASN A 57 -10.93 10.46 -3.63
CA ASN A 57 -11.47 9.46 -2.69
C ASN A 57 -10.44 8.97 -1.67
N THR A 58 -9.19 9.44 -1.75
CA THR A 58 -8.09 8.91 -0.95
C THR A 58 -7.10 10.00 -0.59
N ALA A 59 -6.74 10.10 0.69
CA ALA A 59 -5.70 11.02 1.12
C ALA A 59 -4.31 10.58 0.62
N VAL A 60 -3.50 11.55 0.16
CA VAL A 60 -2.08 11.33 -0.17
C VAL A 60 -1.28 11.27 1.13
N THR A 61 -0.63 10.15 1.40
CA THR A 61 0.19 9.91 2.62
C THR A 61 1.68 10.10 2.36
N GLY A 62 2.11 10.01 1.10
CA GLY A 62 3.50 10.21 0.72
C GLY A 62 3.66 10.72 -0.70
N LEU A 63 4.81 11.34 -0.97
CA LEU A 63 5.19 11.89 -2.26
C LEU A 63 6.66 11.53 -2.57
N ALA A 64 6.88 10.88 -3.71
CA ALA A 64 8.21 10.64 -4.28
C ALA A 64 8.45 11.58 -5.46
N LEU A 65 9.58 12.27 -5.46
CA LEU A 65 10.05 13.05 -6.58
C LEU A 65 11.40 12.51 -7.06
N LEU A 66 11.47 12.13 -8.33
CA LEU A 66 12.69 11.76 -9.06
C LEU A 66 13.00 12.87 -10.04
N VAL A 67 14.01 13.67 -9.75
CA VAL A 67 14.43 14.77 -10.62
C VAL A 67 15.55 14.26 -11.54
N ASP A 68 15.37 14.46 -12.83
CA ASP A 68 16.36 14.16 -13.88
C ASP A 68 16.43 15.35 -14.85
N GLY A 69 17.30 16.32 -14.55
CA GLY A 69 17.40 17.55 -15.33
C GLY A 69 16.09 18.35 -15.37
N GLU A 70 15.43 18.36 -16.53
CA GLU A 70 14.17 19.07 -16.77
C GLU A 70 12.91 18.23 -16.48
N ASP A 71 13.07 16.91 -16.32
CA ASP A 71 11.96 15.98 -16.08
C ASP A 71 11.84 15.64 -14.59
N VAL A 72 10.59 15.56 -14.10
CA VAL A 72 10.28 15.17 -12.72
C VAL A 72 9.32 13.98 -12.71
N GLY A 73 9.83 12.82 -12.28
CA GLY A 73 9.05 11.64 -12.00
C GLY A 73 8.30 11.78 -10.67
N ILE A 74 6.98 11.74 -10.70
CA ILE A 74 6.13 11.96 -9.52
C ILE A 74 5.42 10.66 -9.18
N ARG A 75 5.51 10.22 -7.92
CA ARG A 75 4.74 9.08 -7.40
C ARG A 75 4.03 9.47 -6.12
N TYR A 76 2.73 9.19 -6.06
CA TYR A 76 1.92 9.40 -4.86
C TYR A 76 1.74 8.08 -4.12
N GLU A 77 1.97 8.11 -2.81
CA GLU A 77 1.52 7.07 -1.91
C GLU A 77 0.16 7.47 -1.36
N LEU A 78 -0.83 6.59 -1.53
CA LEU A 78 -2.20 6.84 -1.15
C LEU A 78 -2.57 6.03 0.08
N ALA A 79 -3.39 6.62 0.95
CA ALA A 79 -3.94 5.92 2.09
C ALA A 79 -4.70 4.65 1.64
N PRO A 80 -4.56 3.52 2.34
CA PRO A 80 -5.33 2.34 2.02
C PRO A 80 -6.82 2.61 2.19
N VAL A 81 -7.59 2.44 1.11
CA VAL A 81 -9.04 2.56 1.14
C VAL A 81 -9.62 1.23 1.67
N PRO A 82 -10.46 1.25 2.72
CA PRO A 82 -11.10 0.02 3.18
C PRO A 82 -11.99 -0.55 2.08
N PHE A 83 -11.90 -1.85 1.86
CA PHE A 83 -12.74 -2.56 0.91
C PHE A 83 -13.43 -3.73 1.59
N ASP A 84 -14.70 -3.93 1.24
CA ASP A 84 -15.45 -5.09 1.68
C ASP A 84 -15.15 -6.29 0.78
N ARG A 85 -14.96 -7.44 1.42
CA ARG A 85 -14.76 -8.70 0.69
C ARG A 85 -16.11 -9.36 0.44
N ILE A 86 -16.51 -9.41 -0.83
CA ILE A 86 -17.71 -10.14 -1.25
C ILE A 86 -17.36 -11.62 -1.45
N ARG A 87 -18.20 -12.53 -0.93
CA ARG A 87 -18.02 -13.98 -1.00
C ARG A 87 -19.22 -14.65 -1.64
N ARG A 88 -19.02 -15.80 -2.28
CA ARG A 88 -20.12 -16.65 -2.74
C ARG A 88 -20.43 -17.70 -1.71
N ILE A 89 -21.60 -17.61 -1.09
CA ILE A 89 -22.01 -18.61 -0.11
C ILE A 89 -23.43 -19.06 -0.46
N THR A 90 -23.62 -20.37 -0.63
CA THR A 90 -24.84 -20.99 -1.20
C THR A 90 -25.28 -20.51 -2.59
N GLY A 91 -24.36 -19.96 -3.40
CA GLY A 91 -24.63 -19.59 -4.80
C GLY A 91 -24.76 -18.08 -5.06
N TYR A 92 -24.95 -17.24 -4.03
CA TYR A 92 -25.12 -15.79 -4.18
C TYR A 92 -23.89 -15.02 -3.68
N LEU A 93 -23.66 -13.81 -4.23
CA LEU A 93 -22.63 -12.87 -3.80
C LEU A 93 -23.11 -12.12 -2.54
N VAL A 94 -22.38 -12.23 -1.45
CA VAL A 94 -22.71 -11.67 -0.14
C VAL A 94 -21.53 -10.89 0.42
N GLY A 95 -21.78 -9.69 0.96
CA GLY A 95 -20.79 -8.79 1.54
C GLY A 95 -20.41 -9.15 2.97
N THR A 96 -20.87 -8.37 3.96
CA THR A 96 -20.57 -8.59 5.38
C THR A 96 -21.40 -9.74 5.98
N MET A 97 -20.85 -10.39 7.01
CA MET A 97 -21.47 -11.56 7.69
C MET A 97 -22.41 -11.16 8.86
N ASP A 98 -22.70 -9.86 9.03
CA ASP A 98 -23.38 -9.33 10.24
C ASP A 98 -24.81 -9.85 10.44
N ARG A 99 -25.42 -10.43 9.41
CA ARG A 99 -26.81 -10.94 9.42
C ARG A 99 -26.93 -12.45 9.27
N TRP A 100 -25.82 -13.17 9.41
CA TRP A 100 -25.77 -14.61 9.17
C TRP A 100 -26.19 -15.40 10.41
N ASN A 101 -26.86 -16.54 10.18
CA ASN A 101 -27.11 -17.50 11.26
C ASN A 101 -25.86 -18.36 11.51
N ASP A 102 -25.80 -18.95 12.71
CA ASP A 102 -24.60 -19.68 13.17
C ASP A 102 -24.20 -20.82 12.23
N ALA A 103 -25.18 -21.53 11.66
CA ALA A 103 -24.95 -22.64 10.75
C ALA A 103 -24.17 -22.23 9.49
N LYS A 104 -24.46 -21.04 8.94
CA LYS A 104 -23.82 -20.56 7.72
C LYS A 104 -22.46 -19.92 7.98
N THR A 105 -22.27 -19.33 9.16
CA THR A 105 -20.94 -18.89 9.62
C THR A 105 -19.99 -20.07 9.84
N SER A 106 -20.50 -21.20 10.36
CA SER A 106 -19.73 -22.45 10.48
C SER A 106 -19.35 -23.00 9.12
N GLU A 107 -20.30 -23.10 8.18
CA GLU A 107 -20.03 -23.60 6.82
C GLU A 107 -18.95 -22.80 6.11
N GLU A 108 -18.94 -21.46 6.23
CA GLU A 108 -17.89 -20.62 5.64
C GLU A 108 -16.53 -20.81 6.34
N SER A 109 -16.53 -21.05 7.66
CA SER A 109 -15.31 -21.30 8.43
C SER A 109 -14.64 -22.63 8.06
N ASP A 110 -15.44 -23.64 7.71
CA ASP A 110 -14.97 -24.97 7.29
C ASP A 110 -14.39 -24.99 5.86
N ARG A 111 -14.53 -23.89 5.09
CA ARG A 111 -14.03 -23.84 3.71
C ARG A 111 -12.51 -23.69 3.64
N VAL A 112 -11.89 -24.59 2.88
CA VAL A 112 -10.46 -24.55 2.59
C VAL A 112 -10.14 -23.41 1.62
N LYS A 113 -9.29 -22.47 2.06
CA LYS A 113 -8.83 -21.34 1.24
C LYS A 113 -7.56 -21.75 0.49
N HIS A 114 -7.66 -21.94 -0.81
CA HIS A 114 -6.49 -22.20 -1.65
C HIS A 114 -5.77 -20.87 -1.97
N GLY A 115 -4.45 -20.80 -1.77
CA GLY A 115 -3.61 -19.67 -2.21
C GLY A 115 -3.29 -18.57 -1.19
N VAL A 116 -3.63 -18.72 0.09
CA VAL A 116 -3.29 -17.75 1.17
C VAL A 116 -2.14 -18.19 2.08
N TYR A 117 -1.35 -19.17 1.65
CA TYR A 117 -0.19 -19.62 2.43
C TYR A 117 0.98 -18.64 2.26
N ARG A 118 1.15 -17.71 3.20
CA ARG A 118 2.47 -17.20 3.55
C ARG A 118 3.13 -18.26 4.44
N GLY A 119 4.11 -18.98 3.90
CA GLY A 119 5.09 -19.78 4.65
C GLY A 119 4.72 -21.26 4.84
N ASP A 120 5.48 -22.12 4.16
CA ASP A 120 5.57 -23.57 4.31
C ASP A 120 5.06 -24.14 5.64
N ARG A 121 3.89 -24.77 5.60
CA ARG A 121 3.67 -26.01 6.35
C ARG A 121 3.03 -26.99 5.40
N VAL A 122 3.86 -27.90 4.90
CA VAL A 122 3.41 -29.16 4.34
C VAL A 122 2.50 -29.79 5.41
N PRO A 123 1.23 -30.12 5.12
CA PRO A 123 0.44 -30.89 6.06
C PRO A 123 1.10 -32.26 6.19
N THR A 124 1.85 -32.48 7.27
CA THR A 124 2.34 -33.81 7.60
C THR A 124 1.13 -34.65 7.96
N CYS A 125 0.81 -35.62 7.11
CA CYS A 125 -0.18 -36.64 7.39
C CYS A 125 0.33 -37.46 8.59
N ALA A 126 -0.10 -37.10 9.81
CA ALA A 126 0.13 -37.89 11.00
C ALA A 126 -0.99 -38.94 11.10
N SER A 127 -0.92 -39.98 10.27
CA SER A 127 -1.61 -41.25 10.48
C SER A 127 -0.96 -42.28 9.56
N GLY A 128 -0.30 -43.26 10.16
CA GLY A 128 0.49 -44.26 9.46
C GLY A 128 -0.31 -45.06 8.43
N CYS A 129 0.29 -45.17 7.25
CA CYS A 129 0.29 -46.30 6.32
C CYS A 129 1.62 -46.22 5.57
#